data_AF-A0A1H6ZQJ5-F1
#
_entry.id   AF-A0A1H6ZQJ5-F1
#
_cell.length_a   1.000
_cell.length_b   1.000
_cell.length_c   1.000
_cell.angle_alpha   90.00
_cell.angle_beta   90.00
_cell.angle_gamma   90.00
#
_symmetry.space_group_name_H-M   'P 1'
#
loop_
_entity.id
_entity.type
_entity.pdbx_description
1 polymer ?
#
loop_
_entity_poly.entity_id
_entity_poly.type
_entity_poly.pdbx_seq_one_letter_code
_entity_poly.pdbx_strand_id
1 'polypeptide(L)'
;MSHSLSQETVAIVKSTGPALRRHGVEITTAMYARLFQDTEVKAMFDAAAQDSGEQPRRLAAAILGYAENIDKLEALGGAIARMVARHVDTGVKPEHYPKVAAALLPAIRDVLGEEVATDAVLAAWAEAYQFLADILIAEEAKAYAVAA
;
A
#
# COMPACT_ATOMS: atom_id res chain seq x y z
N MET A 1 5.57 8.85 -19.41
CA MET A 1 6.93 8.37 -19.11
C MET A 1 6.76 7.06 -18.38
N SER A 2 7.27 5.96 -18.93
CA SER A 2 7.25 4.65 -18.28
C SER A 2 8.20 4.70 -17.09
N HIS A 3 7.71 5.08 -15.92
CA HIS A 3 8.52 5.15 -14.71
C HIS A 3 8.73 3.73 -14.19
N SER A 4 9.78 3.03 -14.62
CA SER A 4 10.14 1.72 -14.06
C SER A 4 10.92 1.92 -12.77
N LEU A 5 10.63 1.11 -11.75
CA LEU A 5 11.41 1.08 -10.51
C LEU A 5 12.89 0.77 -10.75
N SER A 6 13.77 1.37 -9.96
CA SER A 6 15.20 1.06 -10.03
C SER A 6 15.47 -0.40 -9.63
N GLN A 7 16.53 -1.02 -10.19
CA GLN A 7 16.91 -2.38 -9.80
C GLN A 7 17.29 -2.49 -8.32
N GLU A 8 17.85 -1.41 -7.76
CA GLU A 8 18.17 -1.31 -6.34
C GLU A 8 16.90 -1.36 -5.48
N THR A 9 15.89 -0.55 -5.82
CA THR A 9 14.59 -0.55 -5.14
C THR A 9 13.91 -1.92 -5.20
N VAL A 10 13.90 -2.54 -6.37
CA VAL A 10 13.39 -3.91 -6.54
C VAL A 10 14.13 -4.90 -5.63
N ALA A 11 15.46 -4.83 -5.58
CA ALA A 11 16.28 -5.73 -4.75
C ALA A 11 16.02 -5.53 -3.25
N ILE A 12 15.91 -4.28 -2.80
CA ILE A 12 15.63 -3.93 -1.40
C ILE A 12 14.24 -4.39 -0.98
N VAL A 13 13.22 -4.10 -1.79
CA VAL A 13 11.83 -4.51 -1.48
C VAL A 13 11.72 -6.04 -1.42
N LYS A 14 12.37 -6.75 -2.36
CA LYS A 14 12.38 -8.22 -2.34
C LYS A 14 13.12 -8.80 -1.13
N SER A 15 14.26 -8.23 -0.75
CA SER A 15 15.06 -8.74 0.37
C SER A 15 14.40 -8.48 1.73
N THR A 16 13.64 -7.38 1.85
CA THR A 16 12.93 -7.00 3.08
C THR A 16 11.49 -7.51 3.14
N GLY A 17 10.91 -7.93 2.01
CA GLY A 17 9.56 -8.51 1.92
C GLY A 17 9.28 -9.66 2.91
N PRO A 18 10.20 -10.61 3.16
CA PRO A 18 10.03 -11.64 4.18
C PRO A 18 9.87 -11.11 5.61
N ALA A 19 10.57 -10.03 5.97
CA ALA A 19 10.42 -9.39 7.28
C ALA A 19 9.02 -8.74 7.40
N LEU A 20 8.60 -8.02 6.36
CA LEU A 20 7.25 -7.48 6.29
C LEU A 20 6.19 -8.58 6.31
N ARG A 21 6.46 -9.78 5.77
CA ARG A 21 5.51 -10.90 5.84
C ARG A 21 5.26 -11.34 7.26
N ARG A 22 6.35 -11.50 8.02
CA ARG A 22 6.30 -11.96 9.41
C ARG A 22 5.52 -10.98 10.30
N HIS A 23 5.69 -9.68 10.04
CA HIS A 23 5.11 -8.61 10.84
C HIS A 23 3.93 -7.90 10.15
N GLY A 24 3.40 -8.44 9.06
CA GLY A 24 2.51 -7.69 8.16
C GLY A 24 1.25 -7.16 8.84
N VAL A 25 0.63 -7.97 9.70
CA VAL A 25 -0.57 -7.57 10.46
C VAL A 25 -0.23 -6.52 11.52
N GLU A 26 0.92 -6.64 12.17
CA GLU A 26 1.37 -5.67 13.18
C GLU A 26 1.65 -4.31 12.53
N ILE A 27 2.37 -4.31 11.40
CA ILE A 27 2.64 -3.12 10.59
C ILE A 27 1.34 -2.46 10.13
N THR A 28 0.40 -3.22 9.54
CA THR A 28 -0.85 -2.62 9.06
C THR A 28 -1.76 -2.16 10.19
N THR A 29 -1.70 -2.80 11.36
CA THR A 29 -2.40 -2.32 12.57
C THR A 29 -1.84 -0.98 13.04
N ALA A 30 -0.51 -0.87 13.16
CA ALA A 30 0.15 0.38 13.52
C ALA A 30 -0.10 1.48 12.48
N MET A 31 -0.10 1.12 11.19
CA MET A 31 -0.45 2.03 10.10
C MET A 31 -1.88 2.54 10.24
N TYR A 32 -2.88 1.69 10.48
CA TYR A 32 -4.26 2.14 10.65
C TYR A 32 -4.45 3.04 11.87
N ALA A 33 -3.76 2.76 12.97
CA ALA A 33 -3.78 3.63 14.16
C ALA A 33 -3.29 5.06 13.83
N ARG A 34 -2.30 5.18 12.94
CA ARG A 34 -1.77 6.45 12.43
C ARG A 34 -2.73 7.09 11.41
N LEU A 35 -3.21 6.31 10.44
CA LEU A 35 -4.08 6.79 9.36
C LEU A 35 -5.39 7.35 9.89
N PHE A 36 -5.98 6.69 10.89
CA PHE A 36 -7.28 7.06 11.45
C PHE A 36 -7.25 8.23 12.43
N GLN A 37 -6.09 8.86 12.63
CA GLN A 37 -6.06 10.21 13.20
C GLN A 37 -6.71 11.23 12.26
N ASP A 38 -6.72 10.95 10.95
CA ASP A 38 -7.55 11.66 9.98
C ASP A 38 -8.97 11.08 10.01
N THR A 39 -9.92 11.84 10.57
CA THR A 39 -11.30 11.38 10.72
C THR A 39 -12.06 11.29 9.40
N GLU A 40 -11.70 12.11 8.41
CA GLU A 40 -12.34 12.05 7.09
C GLU A 40 -11.94 10.76 6.37
N VAL A 41 -10.65 10.43 6.40
CA VAL A 41 -10.16 9.16 5.87
C VAL A 41 -10.75 7.99 6.64
N LYS A 42 -10.78 8.05 7.98
CA LYS A 42 -11.38 6.99 8.81
C LYS A 42 -12.83 6.69 8.41
N ALA A 43 -13.61 7.71 8.09
CA ALA A 43 -15.02 7.56 7.71
C ALA A 43 -15.21 6.81 6.38
N MET A 44 -14.17 6.66 5.56
CA MET A 44 -14.21 5.89 4.30
C MET A 44 -14.07 4.37 4.52
N PHE A 45 -13.65 3.94 5.72
CA PHE A 45 -13.40 2.52 6.01
C PHE A 45 -14.59 1.85 6.70
N ASP A 46 -14.75 0.56 6.45
CA ASP A 46 -15.73 -0.28 7.14
C ASP A 46 -15.25 -0.62 8.55
N ALA A 47 -15.95 -0.09 9.56
CA ALA A 47 -15.63 -0.31 10.97
C ALA A 47 -15.67 -1.80 11.37
N ALA A 48 -16.58 -2.60 10.81
CA ALA A 48 -16.69 -4.02 11.15
C ALA A 48 -15.49 -4.83 10.62
N ALA A 49 -15.04 -4.50 9.41
CA ALA A 49 -13.83 -5.08 8.82
C ALA A 49 -12.56 -4.66 9.59
N GLN A 50 -12.57 -3.46 10.18
CA GLN A 50 -11.50 -2.98 11.03
C GLN A 50 -11.47 -3.69 12.40
N ASP A 51 -12.60 -3.74 13.10
CA ASP A 51 -12.71 -4.32 14.44
C ASP A 51 -12.41 -5.83 14.44
N SER A 52 -12.74 -6.53 13.35
CA SER A 52 -12.39 -7.95 13.15
C SER A 52 -10.93 -8.19 12.76
N GLY A 53 -10.16 -7.13 12.51
CA GLY A 53 -8.79 -7.18 11.99
C GLY A 53 -8.68 -7.70 10.56
N GLU A 54 -9.80 -7.86 9.85
CA GLU A 54 -9.80 -8.32 8.47
C GLU A 54 -9.14 -7.31 7.53
N GLN A 55 -9.40 -6.03 7.73
CA GLN A 55 -8.85 -4.96 6.93
C GLN A 55 -7.30 -4.89 7.02
N PRO A 56 -6.66 -4.89 8.21
CA PRO A 56 -5.21 -5.06 8.35
C PRO A 56 -4.63 -6.27 7.62
N ARG A 57 -5.29 -7.44 7.69
CA ARG A 57 -4.83 -8.66 7.00
C ARG A 57 -4.91 -8.53 5.48
N ARG A 58 -6.01 -7.98 4.95
CA ARG A 58 -6.20 -7.76 3.51
C ARG A 58 -5.11 -6.84 2.95
N LEU A 59 -4.83 -5.73 3.64
CA LEU A 59 -3.80 -4.82 3.19
C LEU A 59 -2.39 -5.43 3.28
N ALA A 60 -2.09 -6.16 4.36
CA ALA A 60 -0.82 -6.85 4.50
C ALA A 60 -0.61 -7.84 3.34
N ALA A 61 -1.63 -8.64 3.01
CA ALA A 61 -1.58 -9.56 1.88
C ALA A 61 -1.35 -8.86 0.54
N ALA A 62 -1.98 -7.70 0.32
CA ALA A 62 -1.80 -6.91 -0.90
C ALA A 62 -0.36 -6.37 -1.04
N ILE A 63 0.19 -5.78 0.04
CA ILE A 63 1.56 -5.26 0.07
C ILE A 63 2.58 -6.38 -0.19
N LEU A 64 2.36 -7.55 0.41
CA LEU A 64 3.24 -8.71 0.23
C LEU A 64 3.17 -9.30 -1.18
N GLY A 65 1.96 -9.46 -1.72
CA GLY A 65 1.78 -9.95 -3.09
C GLY A 65 2.41 -9.00 -4.11
N TYR A 66 2.32 -7.69 -3.86
CA TYR A 66 3.01 -6.68 -4.66
C TYR A 66 4.54 -6.81 -4.54
N ALA A 67 5.08 -6.88 -3.33
CA ALA A 67 6.52 -6.99 -3.10
C ALA A 67 7.16 -8.24 -3.73
N GLU A 68 6.44 -9.38 -3.69
CA GLU A 68 6.86 -10.63 -4.35
C GLU A 68 6.90 -10.51 -5.88
N ASN A 69 6.04 -9.67 -6.46
CA ASN A 69 5.83 -9.55 -7.90
C ASN A 69 6.22 -8.16 -8.45
N ILE A 70 7.05 -7.42 -7.71
CA ILE A 70 7.40 -6.02 -8.02
C ILE A 70 8.09 -5.85 -9.39
N ASP A 71 8.71 -6.91 -9.91
CA ASP A 71 9.32 -6.98 -11.24
C ASP A 71 8.46 -7.72 -12.28
N LYS A 72 7.25 -8.15 -11.91
CA LYS A 72 6.30 -8.93 -12.73
C LYS A 72 4.89 -8.38 -12.61
N LEU A 73 4.76 -7.07 -12.78
CA LEU A 73 3.52 -6.34 -12.51
C LEU A 73 2.36 -6.75 -13.43
N GLU A 74 2.66 -7.28 -14.62
CA GLU A 74 1.66 -7.87 -15.51
C GLU A 74 0.87 -9.01 -14.82
N ALA A 75 1.49 -9.73 -13.90
CA ALA A 75 0.83 -10.77 -13.10
C ALA A 75 -0.18 -10.21 -12.09
N LEU A 76 -0.14 -8.91 -11.79
CA LEU A 76 -1.02 -8.26 -10.82
C LEU A 76 -2.29 -7.69 -11.45
N GLY A 77 -2.48 -7.77 -12.77
CA GLY A 77 -3.61 -7.12 -13.45
C GLY A 77 -4.99 -7.44 -12.84
N GLY A 78 -5.25 -8.71 -12.53
CA GLY A 78 -6.51 -9.12 -11.87
C GLY A 78 -6.66 -8.62 -10.43
N ALA A 79 -5.55 -8.43 -9.70
CA ALA A 79 -5.57 -7.86 -8.36
C ALA A 79 -5.79 -6.34 -8.41
N ILE A 80 -5.10 -5.65 -9.33
CA ILE A 80 -5.26 -4.21 -9.59
C ILE A 80 -6.71 -3.89 -9.94
N ALA A 81 -7.32 -4.63 -10.88
CA ALA A 81 -8.71 -4.40 -11.26
C ALA A 81 -9.69 -4.50 -10.09
N ARG A 82 -9.49 -5.47 -9.17
CA ARG A 82 -10.31 -5.61 -7.96
C ARG A 82 -10.09 -4.46 -6.98
N MET A 83 -8.85 -3.99 -6.83
CA MET A 83 -8.52 -2.84 -5.98
C MET A 83 -9.18 -1.57 -6.51
N VAL A 84 -9.04 -1.31 -7.81
CA VAL A 84 -9.64 -0.15 -8.50
C VAL A 84 -11.15 -0.13 -8.32
N ALA A 85 -11.85 -1.25 -8.56
CA ALA A 85 -13.30 -1.32 -8.35
C ALA A 85 -13.70 -0.95 -6.92
N ARG A 86 -13.00 -1.52 -5.93
CA ARG A 86 -13.25 -1.21 -4.51
C ARG A 86 -12.93 0.24 -4.15
N HIS A 87 -11.85 0.79 -4.69
CA HIS A 87 -11.44 2.18 -4.47
C HIS A 87 -12.47 3.16 -5.03
N VAL A 88 -12.98 2.89 -6.23
CA VAL A 88 -14.08 3.67 -6.83
C VAL A 88 -15.34 3.59 -5.99
N ASP A 89 -15.76 2.39 -5.57
CA ASP A 89 -16.95 2.19 -4.73
C ASP A 89 -16.87 2.94 -3.39
N THR A 90 -15.66 3.13 -2.87
CA THR A 90 -15.40 3.81 -1.59
C THR A 90 -15.00 5.27 -1.75
N GLY A 91 -14.98 5.80 -2.98
CA GLY A 91 -14.67 7.21 -3.26
C GLY A 91 -13.21 7.59 -3.01
N VAL A 92 -12.27 6.66 -3.19
CA VAL A 92 -10.83 6.94 -3.08
C VAL A 92 -10.39 7.93 -4.17
N LYS A 93 -9.55 8.89 -3.77
CA LYS A 93 -9.03 9.96 -4.62
C LYS A 93 -7.50 9.99 -4.57
N PRO A 94 -6.84 10.63 -5.55
CA PRO A 94 -5.39 10.79 -5.55
C PRO A 94 -4.83 11.40 -4.25
N GLU A 95 -5.55 12.35 -3.64
CA GLU A 95 -5.16 13.00 -2.38
C GLU A 95 -5.13 12.08 -1.15
N HIS A 96 -5.72 10.89 -1.22
CA HIS A 96 -5.70 9.92 -0.12
C HIS A 96 -4.41 9.09 -0.08
N TYR A 97 -3.75 8.87 -1.22
CA TYR A 97 -2.55 8.03 -1.31
C TYR A 97 -1.38 8.57 -0.45
N PRO A 98 -1.04 9.88 -0.47
CA PRO A 98 0.01 10.41 0.39
C PRO A 98 -0.27 10.18 1.89
N LYS A 99 -1.55 10.17 2.31
CA LYS A 99 -1.93 9.94 3.72
C LYS A 99 -1.63 8.50 4.14
N VAL A 100 -1.88 7.54 3.25
CA VAL A 100 -1.55 6.13 3.49
C VAL A 100 -0.03 5.93 3.56
N ALA A 101 0.75 6.55 2.67
CA ALA A 101 2.22 6.48 2.73
C ALA A 101 2.78 7.07 4.03
N ALA A 102 2.27 8.24 4.45
CA ALA A 102 2.66 8.91 5.69
C ALA A 102 2.32 8.11 6.95
N ALA A 103 1.31 7.23 6.89
CA ALA A 103 1.00 6.30 7.96
C ALA A 103 1.83 5.00 7.88
N LEU A 104 2.06 4.47 6.67
CA LEU A 104 2.68 3.17 6.45
C LEU A 104 4.18 3.17 6.71
N LEU A 105 4.93 4.14 6.17
CA LEU A 105 6.39 4.12 6.27
C LEU A 105 6.89 4.23 7.71
N PRO A 106 6.33 5.11 8.58
CA PRO A 106 6.67 5.11 9.99
C PRO A 106 6.26 3.82 10.70
N ALA A 107 5.10 3.25 10.38
CA ALA A 107 4.65 1.97 10.97
C ALA A 107 5.59 0.81 10.64
N ILE A 108 6.17 0.78 9.44
CA ILE A 108 7.20 -0.20 9.08
C ILE A 108 8.42 -0.03 10.00
N ARG A 109 8.87 1.21 10.24
CA ARG A 109 10.02 1.48 11.11
C ARG A 109 9.75 1.17 12.57
N ASP A 110 8.57 1.51 13.09
CA ASP A 110 8.21 1.20 14.48
C ASP A 110 8.28 -0.31 14.77
N VAL A 111 7.81 -1.12 13.81
CA VAL A 111 7.66 -2.57 14.01
C VAL A 111 8.94 -3.33 13.69
N LEU A 112 9.66 -2.97 12.62
CA LEU A 112 10.87 -3.67 12.22
C LEU A 112 12.14 -3.12 12.89
N GLY A 113 12.06 -1.92 13.50
CA GLY A 113 13.19 -1.23 14.09
C GLY A 113 14.11 -0.57 13.05
N GLU A 114 14.90 0.41 13.49
CA GLU A 114 15.77 1.22 12.62
C GLU A 114 16.89 0.43 11.94
N GLU A 115 17.32 -0.68 12.56
CA GLU A 115 18.35 -1.57 12.00
C GLU A 115 17.87 -2.31 10.74
N VAL A 116 16.58 -2.64 10.67
CA VAL A 116 15.97 -3.34 9.52
C VAL A 116 15.32 -2.34 8.58
N ALA A 117 14.54 -1.39 9.11
CA ALA A 117 13.88 -0.33 8.36
C ALA A 117 14.77 0.92 8.28
N THR A 118 15.97 0.74 7.73
CA THR A 118 16.93 1.83 7.48
C THR A 118 16.34 2.88 6.53
N ASP A 119 16.97 4.05 6.44
CA ASP A 119 16.49 5.12 5.54
C ASP A 119 16.45 4.66 4.07
N ALA A 120 17.43 3.85 3.64
CA ALA A 120 17.43 3.26 2.30
C ALA A 120 16.27 2.28 2.08
N VAL A 121 15.94 1.47 3.10
CA VAL A 121 14.80 0.57 3.05
C VAL A 121 13.49 1.35 2.94
N LEU A 122 13.29 2.36 3.79
CA LEU A 122 12.08 3.18 3.71
C LEU A 122 11.97 3.95 2.39
N ALA A 123 13.08 4.45 1.84
CA ALA A 123 13.09 5.11 0.54
C ALA A 123 12.66 4.15 -0.59
N ALA A 124 13.18 2.92 -0.60
CA ALA A 124 12.79 1.90 -1.57
C ALA A 124 11.30 1.52 -1.45
N TRP A 125 10.80 1.34 -0.22
CA TRP A 125 9.37 1.09 0.01
C TRP A 125 8.48 2.28 -0.37
N ALA A 126 8.96 3.51 -0.19
CA ALA A 126 8.25 4.71 -0.61
C ALA A 126 8.16 4.80 -2.14
N GLU A 127 9.25 4.55 -2.86
CA GLU A 127 9.26 4.51 -4.33
C GLU A 127 8.35 3.41 -4.87
N ALA A 128 8.42 2.21 -4.28
CA ALA A 128 7.56 1.08 -4.63
C ALA A 128 6.08 1.38 -4.37
N TYR A 129 5.75 1.99 -3.23
CA TYR A 129 4.40 2.44 -2.93
C TYR A 129 3.91 3.45 -3.97
N GLN A 130 4.71 4.49 -4.26
CA GLN A 130 4.34 5.54 -5.21
C GLN A 130 4.09 4.97 -6.59
N PHE A 131 4.95 4.05 -7.03
CA PHE A 131 4.79 3.40 -8.32
C PHE A 131 3.46 2.62 -8.42
N LEU A 132 3.07 1.87 -7.40
CA LEU A 132 1.76 1.19 -7.37
C LEU A 132 0.60 2.21 -7.29
N ALA A 133 0.77 3.27 -6.50
CA ALA A 133 -0.21 4.34 -6.38
C ALA A 133 -0.50 5.01 -7.74
N ASP A 134 0.55 5.31 -8.51
CA ASP A 134 0.40 5.93 -9.84
C ASP A 134 -0.40 5.04 -10.80
N ILE A 135 -0.18 3.71 -10.76
CA ILE A 135 -0.96 2.75 -11.55
C ILE A 135 -2.44 2.78 -11.13
N LEU A 136 -2.71 2.66 -9.83
CA LEU A 136 -4.06 2.61 -9.31
C LEU A 136 -4.81 3.92 -9.59
N ILE A 137 -4.18 5.07 -9.37
CA ILE A 137 -4.73 6.40 -9.67
C ILE A 137 -5.10 6.51 -11.16
N ALA A 138 -4.23 6.05 -12.06
CA ALA A 138 -4.48 6.11 -13.49
C ALA A 138 -5.67 5.23 -13.90
N GLU A 139 -5.79 4.02 -13.34
CA GLU A 139 -6.91 3.11 -13.62
C GLU A 139 -8.22 3.58 -12.96
N GLU A 140 -8.17 4.13 -11.76
CA GLU A 140 -9.31 4.75 -11.06
C GLU A 140 -9.85 5.94 -11.83
N ALA A 141 -8.98 6.81 -12.35
CA ALA A 141 -9.40 7.95 -13.17
C ALA A 141 -10.18 7.51 -14.41
N LYS A 142 -9.78 6.41 -15.06
CA LYS A 142 -10.53 5.83 -16.18
C LYS A 142 -11.88 5.30 -15.73
N ALA A 143 -11.92 4.58 -14.60
CA ALA A 143 -13.15 4.02 -14.06
C ALA A 143 -14.16 5.11 -13.68
N TYR A 144 -13.71 6.18 -13.02
CA TYR A 144 -14.56 7.34 -12.72
C TYR A 144 -15.09 8.03 -13.98
N ALA A 145 -14.29 8.13 -15.04
CA ALA A 145 -14.73 8.73 -16.30
C ALA A 145 -15.80 7.92 -17.05
N VAL A 146 -15.88 6.61 -16.80
CA VAL A 146 -16.93 5.73 -17.36
C VAL A 146 -18.20 5.74 -16.51
N ALA A 147 -18.08 5.98 -15.21
CA ALA A 147 -19.20 6.05 -14.27
C ALA A 147 -19.92 7.41 -14.24
N ALA A 148 -19.31 8.45 -14.85
CA ALA A 148 -19.87 9.80 -14.99
C ALA A 148 -20.76 9.92 -16.23
#